data_AF-A0A7S0IYZ5-F1
#
_entry.id   AF-A0A7S0IYZ5-F1
#
_cell.length_a   1.000
_cell.length_b   1.000
_cell.length_c   1.000
_cell.angle_alpha   90.00
_cell.angle_beta   90.00
_cell.angle_gamma   90.00
#
_symmetry.space_group_name_H-M   'P 1'
#
loop_
_entity.id
_entity.type
_entity.pdbx_description
1 polymer ?
#
loop_
_entity_poly.entity_id
_entity_poly.type
_entity_poly.pdbx_seq_one_letter_code
_entity_poly.pdbx_strand_id
1 'polypeptide(L)'
;FQFIYLWCPLPRAAPPSCFTLAAFCNETMFRKFTREENVKSHAKVKSSEQRGIRAAIVEQYPALVEHIEDILPKKEPMLVCKCTNYIQLVLAPSGEFVFFQCRSGPFIPTLRLLHRYPDILPKYQVDRGAIKFVLSGANIMSPGLTSAGGDMAEVPENSVVSIFAEGKEHALAIGITVASTATIRRDNKGIAVENTHYLKDDLWDLRAME
;
A
#
# COMPACT_ATOMS: atom_id res chain seq x y z
N PHE A 1 -43.92 37.70 18.92
CA PHE A 1 -43.66 36.41 18.25
C PHE A 1 -43.28 36.70 16.80
N GLN A 2 -41.98 36.92 16.54
CA GLN A 2 -41.48 37.11 15.17
C GLN A 2 -39.99 36.74 15.15
N PHE A 3 -39.66 35.77 14.30
CA PHE A 3 -38.33 35.20 14.09
C PHE A 3 -37.35 36.26 13.56
N ILE A 4 -36.23 36.44 14.26
CA ILE A 4 -35.07 37.20 13.77
C ILE A 4 -34.13 36.20 13.10
N TYR A 5 -33.92 36.41 11.80
CA TYR A 5 -32.83 35.83 11.02
C TYR A 5 -31.49 36.30 11.61
N LEU A 6 -30.68 35.39 12.11
CA LEU A 6 -29.26 35.62 12.33
C LEU A 6 -28.45 34.73 11.37
N TRP A 7 -27.79 35.40 10.44
CA TRP A 7 -26.77 34.86 9.56
C TRP A 7 -25.68 34.14 10.36
N CYS A 8 -25.45 32.86 10.06
CA CYS A 8 -24.24 32.15 10.44
C CYS A 8 -23.40 31.94 9.18
N PRO A 9 -22.15 32.46 9.12
CA PRO A 9 -21.31 32.35 7.95
C PRO A 9 -20.78 30.92 7.81
N LEU A 10 -20.90 30.38 6.59
CA LEU A 10 -20.22 29.17 6.12
C LEU A 10 -18.73 29.19 6.53
N PRO A 11 -18.19 28.11 7.14
CA PRO A 11 -16.75 28.00 7.28
C PRO A 11 -16.12 27.75 5.91
N ARG A 12 -15.16 28.62 5.60
CA ARG A 12 -14.31 28.66 4.42
C ARG A 12 -13.67 27.30 4.13
N ALA A 13 -13.60 27.03 2.82
CA ALA A 13 -12.83 25.98 2.17
C ALA A 13 -11.54 25.60 2.93
N ALA A 14 -11.47 24.33 3.31
CA ALA A 14 -10.25 23.65 3.69
C ALA A 14 -9.37 23.40 2.44
N PRO A 15 -8.03 23.35 2.58
CA PRO A 15 -7.12 23.10 1.46
C PRO A 15 -7.36 21.73 0.80
N PRO A 16 -7.01 21.55 -0.50
CA PRO A 16 -7.37 20.37 -1.29
C PRO A 16 -6.59 19.09 -0.94
N SER A 17 -5.95 19.01 0.23
CA SER A 17 -5.24 17.81 0.70
C SER A 17 -6.14 16.78 1.40
N CYS A 18 -7.43 17.07 1.54
CA CYS A 18 -8.41 16.19 2.18
C CYS A 18 -9.23 15.44 1.11
N PHE A 19 -8.57 14.68 0.25
CA PHE A 19 -9.24 13.56 -0.41
C PHE A 19 -9.31 12.45 0.63
N THR A 20 -10.48 12.29 1.23
CA THR A 20 -10.84 11.13 2.03
C THR A 20 -10.51 9.86 1.25
N LEU A 21 -9.37 9.25 1.58
CA LEU A 21 -8.96 7.90 1.18
C LEU A 21 -9.90 6.81 1.76
N ALA A 22 -10.97 7.20 2.46
CA ALA A 22 -11.96 6.33 3.11
C ALA A 22 -12.86 5.52 2.15
N ALA A 23 -12.50 5.45 0.87
CA ALA A 23 -13.06 4.50 -0.10
C ALA A 23 -11.97 3.61 -0.70
N PHE A 24 -10.92 3.30 0.08
CA PHE A 24 -9.98 2.24 -0.26
C PHE A 24 -10.71 0.89 -0.26
N CYS A 25 -10.44 0.08 -1.28
CA CYS A 25 -11.09 -1.19 -1.62
C CYS A 25 -11.57 -2.01 -0.40
N ASN A 26 -12.89 -2.09 -0.20
CA ASN A 26 -13.50 -2.85 0.90
C ASN A 26 -13.51 -4.38 0.69
N GLU A 27 -12.60 -4.92 -0.12
CA GLU A 27 -12.33 -6.34 -0.23
C GLU A 27 -10.82 -6.48 -0.50
N THR A 28 -10.14 -7.26 0.35
CA THR A 28 -8.73 -7.68 0.24
C THR A 28 -8.24 -7.70 -1.21
N MET A 29 -7.35 -6.74 -1.55
CA MET A 29 -7.11 -6.27 -2.93
C MET A 29 -6.77 -7.37 -3.95
N PHE A 30 -6.11 -8.45 -3.51
CA PHE A 30 -5.66 -9.55 -4.36
C PHE A 30 -6.23 -10.91 -3.96
N ARG A 31 -7.35 -10.97 -3.22
CA ARG A 31 -7.98 -12.24 -2.89
C ARG A 31 -8.86 -12.71 -4.06
N LYS A 32 -8.58 -13.91 -4.58
CA LYS A 32 -9.12 -14.48 -5.84
C LYS A 32 -8.69 -13.70 -7.09
N PHE A 33 -7.47 -13.18 -7.12
CA PHE A 33 -6.93 -12.50 -8.29
C PHE A 33 -6.32 -13.50 -9.28
N THR A 34 -6.99 -13.76 -10.39
CA THR A 34 -6.46 -14.62 -11.47
C THR A 34 -6.04 -13.77 -12.67
N ARG A 35 -4.99 -14.20 -13.38
CA ARG A 35 -4.50 -13.50 -14.57
C ARG A 35 -5.60 -13.33 -15.63
N GLU A 36 -6.35 -14.39 -15.87
CA GLU A 36 -7.33 -14.51 -16.95
C GLU A 36 -8.56 -13.63 -16.74
N GLU A 37 -9.01 -13.48 -15.51
CA GLU A 37 -10.22 -12.73 -15.19
C GLU A 37 -9.92 -11.27 -14.80
N ASN A 38 -8.75 -11.03 -14.19
CA ASN A 38 -8.45 -9.73 -13.60
C ASN A 38 -7.57 -8.85 -14.48
N VAL A 39 -6.78 -9.37 -15.42
CA VAL A 39 -5.95 -8.54 -16.31
C VAL A 39 -6.74 -8.13 -17.56
N LYS A 40 -7.12 -6.85 -17.64
CA LYS A 40 -7.87 -6.32 -18.80
C LYS A 40 -6.97 -5.97 -19.97
N SER A 41 -5.82 -5.39 -19.69
CA SER A 41 -4.83 -5.03 -20.71
C SER A 41 -3.44 -4.91 -20.12
N HIS A 42 -2.43 -5.17 -20.93
CA HIS A 42 -1.03 -4.90 -20.62
C HIS A 42 -0.42 -4.14 -21.79
N ALA A 43 0.31 -3.07 -21.50
CA ALA A 43 0.90 -2.23 -22.52
C ALA A 43 2.27 -1.71 -22.10
N LYS A 44 3.13 -1.46 -23.10
CA LYS A 44 4.37 -0.70 -22.92
C LYS A 44 4.02 0.76 -22.67
N VAL A 45 4.59 1.30 -21.61
CA VAL A 45 4.37 2.68 -21.19
C VAL A 45 5.16 3.62 -22.11
N LYS A 46 4.56 4.77 -22.44
CA LYS A 46 5.25 5.82 -23.21
C LYS A 46 6.37 6.43 -22.35
N SER A 47 7.45 6.86 -22.99
CA SER A 47 8.62 7.42 -22.28
C SER A 47 8.29 8.61 -21.35
N SER A 48 7.26 9.41 -21.67
CA SER A 48 6.78 10.50 -20.82
C SER A 48 6.15 9.99 -19.52
N GLU A 49 5.31 8.96 -19.61
CA GLU A 49 4.60 8.37 -18.47
C GLU A 49 5.56 7.54 -17.60
N GLN A 50 6.53 6.86 -18.22
CA GLN A 50 7.61 6.15 -17.50
C GLN A 50 8.42 7.10 -16.60
N ARG A 51 8.75 8.30 -17.09
CA ARG A 51 9.43 9.34 -16.29
C ARG A 51 8.56 9.82 -15.13
N GLY A 52 7.26 10.01 -15.37
CA GLY A 52 6.29 10.42 -14.34
C GLY A 52 6.15 9.39 -13.21
N ILE A 53 5.94 8.12 -13.56
CA ILE A 53 5.82 7.02 -12.58
C ILE A 53 7.11 6.90 -11.76
N ARG A 54 8.27 6.95 -12.42
CA ARG A 54 9.55 6.86 -11.73
C ARG A 54 9.78 8.05 -10.78
N ALA A 55 9.42 9.26 -11.18
CA ALA A 55 9.51 10.45 -10.32
C ALA A 55 8.61 10.30 -9.08
N ALA A 56 7.37 9.84 -9.26
CA ALA A 56 6.44 9.60 -8.16
C ALA A 56 6.94 8.53 -7.17
N ILE A 57 7.51 7.43 -7.68
CA ILE A 57 8.09 6.37 -6.82
C ILE A 57 9.29 6.91 -6.02
N VAL A 58 10.16 7.69 -6.65
CA VAL A 58 11.34 8.27 -5.99
C VAL A 58 10.94 9.29 -4.91
N GLU A 59 9.92 10.11 -5.20
CA GLU A 59 9.38 11.06 -4.24
C GLU A 59 8.78 10.35 -3.02
N GLN A 60 8.06 9.25 -3.25
CA GLN A 60 7.43 8.47 -2.19
C GLN A 60 8.43 7.60 -1.41
N TYR A 61 9.48 7.10 -2.06
CA TYR A 61 10.47 6.18 -1.49
C TYR A 61 11.90 6.68 -1.74
N PRO A 62 12.40 7.65 -0.93
CA PRO A 62 13.74 8.20 -1.09
C PRO A 62 14.86 7.14 -0.97
N ALA A 63 14.65 6.10 -0.17
CA ALA A 63 15.61 4.99 -0.01
C ALA A 63 15.84 4.19 -1.31
N LEU A 64 14.95 4.29 -2.29
CA LEU A 64 15.08 3.60 -3.58
C LEU A 64 15.86 4.41 -4.62
N VAL A 65 16.25 5.66 -4.33
CA VAL A 65 16.94 6.53 -5.30
C VAL A 65 18.20 5.88 -5.90
N GLU A 66 18.95 5.16 -5.07
CA GLU A 66 20.20 4.51 -5.50
C GLU A 66 19.95 3.25 -6.33
N HIS A 67 18.86 2.53 -6.05
CA HIS A 67 18.53 1.24 -6.67
C HIS A 67 17.50 1.32 -7.80
N ILE A 68 16.89 2.49 -8.02
CA ILE A 68 15.81 2.64 -9.00
C ILE A 68 16.27 2.40 -10.44
N GLU A 69 17.55 2.62 -10.76
CA GLU A 69 18.09 2.29 -12.09
C GLU A 69 18.18 0.78 -12.32
N ASP A 70 18.37 -0.02 -11.26
CA ASP A 70 18.42 -1.48 -11.34
C ASP A 70 17.00 -2.09 -11.44
N ILE A 71 16.01 -1.46 -10.79
CA ILE A 71 14.62 -1.93 -10.77
C ILE A 71 13.87 -1.45 -12.02
N LEU A 72 14.00 -0.16 -12.34
CA LEU A 72 13.28 0.53 -13.42
C LEU A 72 14.27 1.39 -14.26
N PRO A 73 15.09 0.73 -15.11
CA PRO A 73 16.06 1.42 -15.95
C PRO A 73 15.37 2.36 -16.95
N LYS A 74 15.92 3.56 -17.14
CA LYS A 74 15.40 4.57 -18.09
C LYS A 74 15.43 4.11 -19.55
N LYS A 75 16.36 3.23 -19.90
CA LYS A 75 16.59 2.80 -21.30
C LYS A 75 15.63 1.70 -21.73
N GLU A 76 15.13 0.90 -20.79
CA GLU A 76 14.28 -0.24 -21.11
C GLU A 76 12.81 0.12 -20.98
N PRO A 77 11.94 -0.48 -21.80
CA PRO A 77 10.51 -0.20 -21.75
C PRO A 77 9.89 -0.77 -20.47
N MET A 78 9.22 0.09 -19.70
CA MET A 78 8.39 -0.33 -18.58
C MET A 78 7.02 -0.83 -19.07
N LEU A 79 6.49 -1.85 -18.42
CA LEU A 79 5.17 -2.42 -18.71
C LEU A 79 4.19 -2.05 -17.61
N VAL A 80 2.97 -1.70 -17.98
CA VAL A 80 1.86 -1.49 -17.03
C VAL A 80 0.70 -2.38 -17.42
N CYS A 81 0.18 -3.11 -16.44
CA CYS A 81 -1.00 -3.94 -16.57
C CYS A 81 -2.17 -3.28 -15.86
N LYS A 82 -3.26 -3.05 -16.59
CA LYS A 82 -4.51 -2.54 -16.02
C LYS A 82 -5.39 -3.72 -15.66
N CYS A 83 -5.75 -3.77 -14.40
CA CYS A 83 -6.55 -4.85 -13.84
C CYS A 83 -8.00 -4.40 -13.58
N THR A 84 -8.85 -5.36 -13.23
CA THR A 84 -10.16 -5.09 -12.63
C THR A 84 -10.00 -4.31 -11.32
N ASN A 85 -11.09 -3.70 -10.84
CA ASN A 85 -11.11 -2.89 -9.61
C ASN A 85 -10.19 -1.65 -9.62
N TYR A 86 -9.82 -1.15 -10.81
CA TYR A 86 -8.97 0.03 -10.99
C TYR A 86 -7.56 -0.14 -10.41
N ILE A 87 -7.07 -1.39 -10.34
CA ILE A 87 -5.70 -1.69 -9.96
C ILE A 87 -4.80 -1.56 -11.20
N GLN A 88 -3.65 -0.93 -11.03
CA GLN A 88 -2.60 -0.82 -12.03
C GLN A 88 -1.35 -1.48 -11.48
N LEU A 89 -0.84 -2.49 -12.19
CA LEU A 89 0.42 -3.16 -11.84
C LEU A 89 1.54 -2.59 -12.72
N VAL A 90 2.63 -2.18 -12.10
CA VAL A 90 3.87 -1.76 -12.75
C VAL A 90 4.83 -2.93 -12.76
N LEU A 91 5.36 -3.23 -13.94
CA LEU A 91 6.25 -4.34 -14.17
C LEU A 91 7.63 -3.84 -14.61
N ALA A 92 8.65 -4.53 -14.11
CA ALA A 92 10.01 -4.39 -14.59
C ALA A 92 10.11 -4.91 -16.04
N PRO A 93 11.14 -4.50 -16.79
CA PRO A 93 11.41 -5.04 -18.14
C PRO A 93 11.57 -6.56 -18.16
N SER A 94 11.99 -7.17 -17.05
CA SER A 94 12.07 -8.62 -16.85
C SER A 94 10.70 -9.32 -16.75
N GLY A 95 9.60 -8.56 -16.69
CA GLY A 95 8.25 -9.08 -16.49
C GLY A 95 7.86 -9.31 -15.03
N GLU A 96 8.75 -9.02 -14.06
CA GLU A 96 8.45 -9.11 -12.63
C GLU A 96 7.56 -7.95 -12.16
N PHE A 97 6.60 -8.23 -11.28
CA PHE A 97 5.77 -7.20 -10.66
C PHE A 97 6.55 -6.44 -9.58
N VAL A 98 6.68 -5.12 -9.75
CA VAL A 98 7.48 -4.27 -8.84
C VAL A 98 6.62 -3.39 -7.95
N PHE A 99 5.63 -2.71 -8.52
CA PHE A 99 4.71 -1.84 -7.80
C PHE A 99 3.29 -2.07 -8.26
N PHE A 100 2.33 -1.72 -7.42
CA PHE A 100 0.94 -1.62 -7.78
C PHE A 100 0.34 -0.31 -7.26
N GLN A 101 -0.69 0.17 -7.93
CA GLN A 101 -1.43 1.36 -7.56
C GLN A 101 -2.91 1.04 -7.66
N CYS A 102 -3.68 1.43 -6.65
CA CYS A 102 -5.13 1.38 -6.72
C CYS A 102 -5.67 2.78 -7.05
N ARG A 103 -6.43 2.90 -8.14
CA ARG A 103 -7.00 4.16 -8.65
C ARG A 103 -5.93 5.25 -8.82
N SER A 104 -5.97 6.28 -7.98
CA SER A 104 -5.01 7.39 -7.92
C SER A 104 -4.33 7.47 -6.54
N GLY A 105 -4.27 6.33 -5.85
CA GLY A 105 -3.62 6.21 -4.55
C GLY A 105 -2.09 6.17 -4.64
N PRO A 106 -1.41 5.94 -3.50
CA PRO A 106 0.03 5.75 -3.46
C PRO A 106 0.48 4.53 -4.28
N PHE A 107 1.74 4.56 -4.76
CA PHE A 107 2.38 3.35 -5.30
C PHE A 107 2.78 2.46 -4.13
N ILE A 108 2.42 1.19 -4.18
CA ILE A 108 2.71 0.21 -3.14
C ILE A 108 3.66 -0.83 -3.74
N PRO A 109 4.82 -1.10 -3.12
CA PRO A 109 5.74 -2.12 -3.61
C PRO A 109 5.14 -3.52 -3.46
N THR A 110 5.58 -4.47 -4.30
CA THR A 110 5.28 -5.89 -4.07
C THR A 110 6.10 -6.44 -2.90
N LEU A 111 5.61 -7.52 -2.26
CA LEU A 111 6.34 -8.16 -1.16
C LEU A 111 7.71 -8.66 -1.60
N ARG A 112 7.84 -9.12 -2.85
CA ARG A 112 9.12 -9.57 -3.41
C ARG A 112 10.13 -8.43 -3.51
N LEU A 113 9.68 -7.24 -3.92
CA LEU A 113 10.54 -6.05 -3.96
C LEU A 113 10.93 -5.63 -2.54
N LEU A 114 9.97 -5.64 -1.61
CA LEU A 114 10.21 -5.32 -0.20
C LEU A 114 11.17 -6.31 0.47
N HIS A 115 11.15 -7.60 0.11
CA HIS A 115 12.11 -8.58 0.63
C HIS A 115 13.53 -8.33 0.13
N ARG A 116 13.70 -7.75 -1.05
CA ARG A 116 15.02 -7.33 -1.57
C ARG A 116 15.50 -6.05 -0.90
N TYR A 117 14.58 -5.13 -0.60
CA TYR A 117 14.87 -3.83 0.01
C TYR A 117 13.96 -3.59 1.23
N PRO A 118 14.27 -4.17 2.40
CA PRO A 118 13.38 -4.13 3.57
C PRO A 118 13.27 -2.76 4.23
N ASP A 119 14.18 -1.83 3.92
CA ASP A 119 14.27 -0.52 4.56
C ASP A 119 13.50 0.59 3.81
N ILE A 120 12.80 0.23 2.72
CA ILE A 120 12.03 1.19 1.93
C ILE A 120 10.73 1.63 2.61
N LEU A 121 10.23 0.83 3.56
CA LEU A 121 8.96 1.06 4.26
C LEU A 121 9.17 1.06 5.78
N PRO A 122 8.40 1.89 6.51
CA PRO A 122 8.31 1.79 7.96
C PRO A 122 7.85 0.39 8.38
N LYS A 123 8.46 -0.13 9.45
CA LYS A 123 8.26 -1.50 9.93
C LYS A 123 7.27 -1.52 11.08
N TYR A 124 6.25 -2.37 10.97
CA TYR A 124 5.31 -2.73 12.03
C TYR A 124 5.50 -4.20 12.33
N GLN A 125 5.60 -4.57 13.60
CA GLN A 125 5.70 -5.95 14.04
C GLN A 125 4.40 -6.37 14.71
N VAL A 126 3.84 -7.50 14.27
CA VAL A 126 2.66 -8.12 14.86
C VAL A 126 3.06 -9.29 15.76
N ASP A 127 2.21 -9.53 16.76
CA ASP A 127 2.27 -10.72 17.60
C ASP A 127 2.16 -12.04 16.83
N ARG A 128 2.72 -13.09 17.43
CA ARG A 128 2.58 -14.49 16.95
C ARG A 128 1.13 -14.92 16.70
N GLY A 129 0.19 -14.46 17.52
CA GLY A 129 -1.23 -14.79 17.38
C GLY A 129 -1.88 -14.22 16.13
N ALA A 130 -1.38 -13.09 15.62
CA ALA A 130 -1.92 -12.39 14.46
C ALA A 130 -1.43 -12.99 13.11
N ILE A 131 -0.29 -13.69 13.11
CA ILE A 131 0.37 -14.21 11.89
C ILE A 131 -0.60 -14.98 10.98
N LYS A 132 -1.36 -15.92 11.56
CA LYS A 132 -2.30 -16.76 10.80
C LYS A 132 -3.40 -15.96 10.10
N PHE A 133 -3.84 -14.87 10.73
CA PHE A 133 -4.90 -14.02 10.22
C PHE A 133 -4.39 -13.09 9.12
N VAL A 134 -3.19 -12.52 9.30
CA VAL A 134 -2.52 -11.69 8.29
C VAL A 134 -2.28 -12.48 7.00
N LEU A 135 -1.80 -13.72 7.12
CA LEU A 135 -1.62 -14.63 5.98
C LEU A 135 -2.94 -15.07 5.32
N SER A 136 -4.07 -14.86 5.99
CA SER A 136 -5.40 -15.11 5.42
C SER A 136 -6.00 -13.85 4.76
N GLY A 137 -5.24 -12.75 4.70
CA GLY A 137 -5.69 -11.46 4.18
C GLY A 137 -6.49 -10.63 5.17
N ALA A 138 -6.54 -10.98 6.46
CA ALA A 138 -7.25 -10.17 7.44
C ALA A 138 -6.55 -8.82 7.67
N ASN A 139 -7.34 -7.80 8.02
CA ASN A 139 -6.82 -6.52 8.48
C ASN A 139 -6.11 -6.66 9.84
N ILE A 140 -5.16 -5.77 10.10
CA ILE A 140 -4.39 -5.77 11.33
C ILE A 140 -5.13 -4.91 12.35
N MET A 141 -5.47 -5.52 13.48
CA MET A 141 -6.17 -4.87 14.58
C MET A 141 -5.17 -4.24 15.55
N SER A 142 -5.53 -3.09 16.14
CA SER A 142 -4.68 -2.35 17.10
C SER A 142 -4.09 -3.23 18.22
N PRO A 143 -4.84 -4.16 18.85
CA PRO A 143 -4.30 -5.00 19.92
C PRO A 143 -3.16 -5.93 19.50
N GLY A 144 -3.06 -6.27 18.21
CA GLY A 144 -1.98 -7.12 17.69
C GLY A 144 -0.65 -6.40 17.49
N LEU A 145 -0.65 -5.07 17.62
CA LEU A 145 0.52 -4.19 17.48
C LEU A 145 0.95 -3.53 18.80
N THR A 146 0.05 -3.42 19.78
CA THR A 146 0.33 -2.80 21.10
C THR A 146 0.71 -3.81 22.19
N SER A 147 0.75 -5.07 21.83
CA SER A 147 1.11 -6.22 22.66
C SER A 147 2.61 -6.27 22.97
N ALA A 148 3.04 -7.19 23.84
CA ALA A 148 4.45 -7.31 24.23
C ALA A 148 5.39 -7.70 23.06
N GLY A 149 4.87 -8.37 22.03
CA GLY A 149 5.60 -8.69 20.81
C GLY A 149 5.35 -7.71 19.66
N GLY A 150 4.53 -6.68 19.88
CA GLY A 150 4.20 -5.67 18.89
C GLY A 150 5.19 -4.51 18.91
N ASP A 151 5.56 -4.04 17.73
CA ASP A 151 6.38 -2.84 17.56
C ASP A 151 5.83 -2.01 16.39
N MET A 152 5.94 -0.69 16.46
CA MET A 152 5.44 0.20 15.43
C MET A 152 6.37 1.39 15.26
N ALA A 153 6.82 1.61 14.02
CA ALA A 153 7.40 2.88 13.63
C ALA A 153 6.38 4.02 13.76
N GLU A 154 6.86 5.23 14.06
CA GLU A 154 6.02 6.43 14.10
C GLU A 154 5.69 6.89 12.69
N VAL A 155 4.41 6.80 12.32
CA VAL A 155 3.90 7.22 11.01
C VAL A 155 2.54 7.92 11.14
N PRO A 156 2.24 8.88 10.25
CA PRO A 156 0.92 9.49 10.19
C PRO A 156 -0.11 8.50 9.61
N GLU A 157 -1.39 8.87 9.73
CA GLU A 157 -2.48 8.18 9.07
C GLU A 157 -2.28 8.12 7.54
N ASN A 158 -2.82 7.09 6.89
CA ASN A 158 -2.73 6.86 5.44
C ASN A 158 -1.31 6.62 4.92
N SER A 159 -0.40 6.15 5.77
CA SER A 159 0.96 5.75 5.39
C SER A 159 1.01 4.29 4.95
N VAL A 160 1.81 3.99 3.94
CA VAL A 160 2.13 2.60 3.56
C VAL A 160 3.13 2.04 4.57
N VAL A 161 2.85 0.87 5.11
CA VAL A 161 3.68 0.20 6.13
C VAL A 161 3.91 -1.26 5.77
N SER A 162 5.05 -1.77 6.23
CA SER A 162 5.42 -3.18 6.10
C SER A 162 5.11 -3.92 7.40
N ILE A 163 4.47 -5.09 7.29
CA ILE A 163 4.05 -5.91 8.42
C ILE A 163 4.99 -7.10 8.58
N PHE A 164 5.73 -7.12 9.67
CA PHE A 164 6.61 -8.20 10.10
C PHE A 164 5.96 -8.99 11.24
N ALA A 165 6.42 -10.22 11.42
CA ALA A 165 6.04 -11.02 12.58
C ALA A 165 7.18 -11.11 13.57
N GLU A 166 6.83 -11.21 14.85
CA GLU A 166 7.76 -11.55 15.90
C GLU A 166 8.57 -12.82 15.54
N GLY A 167 9.90 -12.68 15.46
CA GLY A 167 10.82 -13.77 15.14
C GLY A 167 10.92 -14.13 13.64
N LYS A 168 10.47 -13.25 12.73
CA LYS A 168 10.62 -13.40 11.28
C LYS A 168 11.36 -12.21 10.68
N GLU A 169 12.33 -12.50 9.81
CA GLU A 169 13.14 -11.48 9.13
C GLU A 169 12.44 -10.86 7.92
N HIS A 170 11.46 -11.54 7.33
CA HIS A 170 10.79 -11.11 6.11
C HIS A 170 9.40 -10.57 6.40
N ALA A 171 8.98 -9.55 5.65
CA ALA A 171 7.64 -8.99 5.73
C ALA A 171 6.59 -10.03 5.31
N LEU A 172 5.52 -10.12 6.08
CA LEU A 172 4.37 -10.99 5.81
C LEU A 172 3.31 -10.32 4.96
N ALA A 173 3.15 -9.01 5.12
CA ALA A 173 2.16 -8.23 4.41
C ALA A 173 2.59 -6.77 4.28
N ILE A 174 1.89 -6.06 3.40
CA ILE A 174 1.97 -4.62 3.20
C ILE A 174 0.57 -4.07 3.39
N GLY A 175 0.47 -2.97 4.12
CA GLY A 175 -0.80 -2.35 4.42
C GLY A 175 -0.74 -0.84 4.47
N ILE A 176 -1.91 -0.23 4.63
CA ILE A 176 -2.07 1.21 4.80
C ILE A 176 -2.65 1.48 6.17
N THR A 177 -2.05 2.38 6.92
CA THR A 177 -2.51 2.74 8.27
C THR A 177 -3.82 3.52 8.20
N VAL A 178 -4.83 3.08 8.96
CA VAL A 178 -6.14 3.76 9.08
C VAL A 178 -6.12 4.86 10.15
N ALA A 179 -5.17 4.79 11.08
CA ALA A 179 -4.93 5.79 12.11
C ALA A 179 -3.43 6.00 12.31
N SER A 180 -3.03 7.14 12.87
CA SER A 180 -1.63 7.39 13.23
C SER A 180 -1.14 6.44 14.33
N THR A 181 0.17 6.18 14.39
CA THR A 181 0.78 5.30 15.41
C THR A 181 0.42 5.72 16.83
N ALA A 182 0.43 7.03 17.11
CA ALA A 182 0.05 7.58 18.42
C ALA A 182 -1.41 7.26 18.79
N THR A 183 -2.33 7.37 17.83
CA THR A 183 -3.76 7.07 18.04
C THR A 183 -3.97 5.57 18.24
N ILE A 184 -3.29 4.72 17.46
CA ILE A 184 -3.34 3.25 17.58
C ILE A 184 -2.91 2.82 18.98
N ARG A 185 -1.81 3.37 19.50
CA ARG A 185 -1.31 3.07 20.86
C ARG A 185 -2.24 3.55 21.96
N ARG A 186 -2.84 4.73 21.78
CA ARG A 186 -3.73 5.33 22.79
C ARG A 186 -5.08 4.61 22.88
N ASP A 187 -5.72 4.37 21.74
CA ASP A 187 -7.10 3.91 21.70
C ASP A 187 -7.18 2.37 21.78
N ASN A 188 -6.16 1.67 21.28
CA ASN A 188 -6.01 0.21 21.29
C ASN A 188 -7.29 -0.57 20.90
N LYS A 189 -8.05 -0.02 19.96
CA LYS A 189 -9.31 -0.59 19.48
C LYS A 189 -9.45 -0.36 17.98
N GLY A 190 -10.18 -1.26 17.33
CA GLY A 190 -10.47 -1.17 15.90
C GLY A 190 -9.34 -1.64 14.99
N ILE A 191 -9.48 -1.28 13.71
CA ILE A 191 -8.53 -1.60 12.64
C ILE A 191 -7.41 -0.57 12.69
N ALA A 192 -6.17 -1.05 12.79
CA ALA A 192 -4.98 -0.19 12.76
C ALA A 192 -4.43 -0.05 11.34
N VAL A 193 -4.39 -1.16 10.61
CA VAL A 193 -3.84 -1.23 9.25
C VAL A 193 -4.75 -2.07 8.37
N GLU A 194 -5.12 -1.52 7.22
CA GLU A 194 -5.79 -2.26 6.15
C GLU A 194 -4.77 -3.07 5.36
N ASN A 195 -5.02 -4.37 5.23
CA ASN A 195 -4.11 -5.27 4.53
C ASN A 195 -4.34 -5.15 3.01
N THR A 196 -3.26 -4.90 2.27
CA THR A 196 -3.33 -4.72 0.80
C THR A 196 -2.77 -5.92 0.06
N HIS A 197 -1.59 -6.38 0.43
CA HIS A 197 -0.86 -7.46 -0.22
C HIS A 197 -0.17 -8.30 0.85
N TYR A 198 -0.33 -9.63 0.80
CA TYR A 198 0.18 -10.54 1.82
C TYR A 198 0.83 -11.79 1.21
N LEU A 199 1.65 -12.46 1.99
CA LEU A 199 2.37 -13.65 1.54
C LEU A 199 1.39 -14.78 1.19
N LYS A 200 1.57 -15.41 0.01
CA LYS A 200 0.65 -16.42 -0.56
C LYS A 200 -0.73 -15.87 -0.96
N ASP A 201 -0.83 -14.57 -1.20
CA ASP A 201 -1.94 -14.09 -2.01
C ASP A 201 -1.71 -14.38 -3.49
N ASP A 202 -2.73 -14.14 -4.31
CA ASP A 202 -2.64 -14.55 -5.70
C ASP A 202 -1.63 -13.68 -6.49
N LEU A 203 -1.36 -12.44 -6.06
CA LEU A 203 -0.28 -11.63 -6.63
C LEU A 203 1.10 -12.18 -6.27
N TRP A 204 1.27 -12.76 -5.09
CA TRP A 204 2.52 -13.41 -4.68
C TRP A 204 2.82 -14.64 -5.54
N ASP A 205 1.78 -15.42 -5.84
CA ASP A 205 1.86 -16.61 -6.69
C ASP A 205 2.08 -16.26 -8.16
N LEU A 206 1.47 -15.16 -8.64
CA LEU A 206 1.75 -14.54 -9.92
C LEU A 206 3.12 -13.83 -9.87
N ARG A 207 4.20 -14.60 -10.06
CA ARG A 207 5.58 -14.10 -9.98
C ARG A 207 5.91 -13.08 -11.07
N ALA A 208 5.41 -13.29 -12.28
CA ALA A 208 5.68 -12.48 -13.47
C ALA A 208 4.51 -12.58 -14.45
N MET A 209 4.53 -11.77 -15.51
CA MET A 209 3.52 -11.83 -16.58
C MET A 209 3.71 -12.95 -17.61
N GLU A 210 4.73 -13.81 -17.47
CA GLU A 210 4.91 -15.02 -18.31
C GLU A 210 4.03 -16.18 -17.85
#